data_AF-A0A545TNU9-F1
#
_entry.id   AF-A0A545TNU9-F1
#
_cell.length_a   1.000
_cell.length_b   1.000
_cell.length_c   1.000
_cell.angle_alpha   90.00
_cell.angle_beta   90.00
_cell.angle_gamma   90.00
#
_symmetry.space_group_name_H-M   'P 1'
#
loop_
_entity.id
_entity.type
_entity.pdbx_description
1 polymer ?
#
loop_
_entity_poly.entity_id
_entity_poly.type
_entity_poly.pdbx_seq_one_letter_code
_entity_poly.pdbx_strand_id
1 'polypeptide(L)'
;MSKSAQERLNELAADTMAGKYDSPQSAAEALNNDEALMDFAKAAGKEIWAVIDQKTFSIKEVGVGSSSSARGVYLGSYRGGDSVWHTHPGGGDIHSGDWNSAYLEGGRGSAAYIFASGDRLTGYNMRAHSLPFSSAGGYRNYSGSWRFEKLIFSNGSWSSINGSFSK
;
A
#
# COMPACT_ATOMS: atom_id res chain seq x y z
N MET A 1 -8.32 20.69 23.85
CA MET A 1 -7.39 20.69 22.71
C MET A 1 -7.81 19.55 21.79
N SER A 2 -7.99 19.80 20.49
CA SER A 2 -8.31 18.74 19.52
C SER A 2 -7.07 17.89 19.26
N LYS A 3 -7.21 16.55 19.25
CA LYS A 3 -6.16 15.62 18.85
C LYS A 3 -5.71 15.93 17.41
N SER A 4 -4.43 15.78 17.12
CA SER A 4 -3.91 15.82 15.76
C SER A 4 -4.46 14.65 14.93
N ALA A 5 -4.48 14.80 13.59
CA ALA A 5 -4.95 13.74 12.70
C ALA A 5 -4.13 12.43 12.86
N GLN A 6 -2.83 12.55 13.16
CA GLN A 6 -1.96 11.40 13.41
C GLN A 6 -2.28 10.71 14.74
N GLU A 7 -2.52 11.45 15.82
CA GLU A 7 -2.93 10.87 17.10
C GLU A 7 -4.26 10.14 16.98
N ARG A 8 -5.22 10.73 16.25
CA ARG A 8 -6.51 10.07 15.99
C ARG A 8 -6.33 8.80 15.18
N LEU A 9 -5.50 8.84 14.13
CA LEU A 9 -5.22 7.67 13.31
C LEU A 9 -4.59 6.53 14.12
N ASN A 10 -3.57 6.85 14.94
CA ASN A 10 -2.89 5.87 15.78
C ASN A 10 -3.86 5.21 16.78
N GLU A 11 -4.80 6.00 17.35
CA GLU A 11 -5.84 5.46 18.24
C GLU A 11 -6.80 4.53 17.51
N LEU A 12 -7.24 4.91 16.31
CA LEU A 12 -8.14 4.09 15.50
C LEU A 12 -7.48 2.78 15.09
N ALA A 13 -6.21 2.83 14.68
CA ALA A 13 -5.47 1.66 14.22
C ALA A 13 -4.91 0.79 15.34
N ALA A 14 -5.06 1.16 16.62
CA ALA A 14 -4.29 0.56 17.72
C ALA A 14 -4.45 -0.97 17.81
N ASP A 15 -5.70 -1.44 17.76
CA ASP A 15 -6.01 -2.88 17.86
C ASP A 15 -5.52 -3.63 16.62
N THR A 16 -5.70 -3.06 15.44
CA THR A 16 -5.21 -3.59 14.16
C THR A 16 -3.68 -3.66 14.17
N MET A 17 -2.98 -2.62 14.61
CA MET A 17 -1.52 -2.62 14.72
C MET A 17 -0.98 -3.63 15.74
N ALA A 18 -1.73 -3.91 16.80
CA ALA A 18 -1.38 -4.92 17.81
C ALA A 18 -1.69 -6.37 17.36
N GLY A 19 -2.33 -6.54 16.21
CA GLY A 19 -2.68 -7.83 15.62
C GLY A 19 -1.48 -8.71 15.32
N LYS A 20 -1.74 -10.03 15.25
CA LYS A 20 -0.77 -11.03 14.80
C LYS A 20 -1.26 -11.62 13.48
N TYR A 21 -0.42 -11.49 12.45
CA TYR A 21 -0.76 -11.87 11.09
C TYR A 21 0.16 -12.97 10.60
N ASP A 22 -0.38 -13.83 9.74
CA ASP A 22 0.32 -14.96 9.13
C ASP A 22 0.87 -14.65 7.74
N SER A 23 0.47 -13.52 7.15
CA SER A 23 0.85 -13.09 5.82
C SER A 23 0.65 -11.58 5.64
N PRO A 24 1.26 -10.96 4.62
CA PRO A 24 0.95 -9.59 4.26
C PRO A 24 -0.52 -9.40 3.85
N GLN A 25 -1.12 -10.42 3.22
CA GLN A 25 -2.53 -10.42 2.85
C GLN A 25 -3.43 -10.28 4.08
N SER A 26 -3.23 -11.10 5.13
CA SER A 26 -4.09 -11.06 6.32
C SER A 26 -3.92 -9.76 7.11
N ALA A 27 -2.73 -9.18 7.12
CA ALA A 27 -2.52 -7.83 7.67
C ALA A 27 -3.27 -6.75 6.87
N ALA A 28 -3.21 -6.81 5.53
CA ALA A 28 -3.93 -5.89 4.65
C ALA A 28 -5.45 -6.06 4.74
N GLU A 29 -5.95 -7.29 4.90
CA GLU A 29 -7.36 -7.58 5.18
C GLU A 29 -7.82 -6.94 6.47
N ALA A 30 -7.04 -7.06 7.55
CA ALA A 30 -7.38 -6.47 8.83
C ALA A 30 -7.47 -4.95 8.76
N LEU A 31 -6.52 -4.30 8.07
CA LEU A 31 -6.56 -2.87 7.79
C LEU A 31 -7.78 -2.47 6.95
N ASN A 32 -8.12 -3.26 5.92
CA ASN A 32 -9.29 -3.03 5.08
C ASN A 32 -10.61 -3.17 5.84
N ASN A 33 -10.68 -4.10 6.78
CA ASN A 33 -11.89 -4.41 7.54
C ASN A 33 -12.04 -3.56 8.81
N ASP A 34 -11.07 -2.69 9.10
CA ASP A 34 -11.16 -1.70 10.17
C ASP A 34 -12.06 -0.55 9.71
N GLU A 35 -13.36 -0.69 10.01
CA GLU A 35 -14.39 0.29 9.61
C GLU A 35 -14.06 1.71 10.09
N ALA A 36 -13.46 1.84 11.27
CA ALA A 36 -13.17 3.14 11.85
C ALA A 36 -12.02 3.85 11.10
N LEU A 37 -11.01 3.10 10.65
CA LEU A 37 -9.97 3.62 9.75
C LEU A 37 -10.55 4.00 8.39
N MET A 38 -11.34 3.12 7.79
CA MET A 38 -11.93 3.35 6.46
C MET A 38 -12.86 4.57 6.44
N ASP A 39 -13.70 4.72 7.47
CA ASP A 39 -14.58 5.88 7.63
C ASP A 39 -13.80 7.16 7.85
N PHE A 40 -12.71 7.11 8.63
CA PHE A 40 -11.83 8.27 8.83
C PHE A 40 -11.17 8.72 7.51
N ALA A 41 -10.64 7.78 6.72
CA ALA A 41 -10.06 8.07 5.40
C ALA A 41 -11.07 8.77 4.48
N LYS A 42 -12.29 8.22 4.41
CA LYS A 42 -13.37 8.73 3.57
C LYS A 42 -13.85 10.10 4.02
N ALA A 43 -14.10 10.30 5.31
CA ALA A 43 -14.55 11.57 5.86
C ALA A 43 -13.51 12.69 5.70
N ALA A 44 -12.22 12.35 5.82
CA ALA A 44 -11.13 13.30 5.63
C ALA A 44 -10.81 13.56 4.14
N GLY A 45 -11.27 12.69 3.23
CA GLY A 45 -10.85 12.69 1.83
C GLY A 45 -9.34 12.47 1.69
N LYS A 46 -8.76 11.65 2.56
CA LYS A 46 -7.32 11.39 2.64
C LYS A 46 -7.04 9.90 2.51
N GLU A 47 -5.93 9.56 1.88
CA GLU A 47 -5.49 8.18 1.85
C GLU A 47 -4.79 7.83 3.16
N ILE A 48 -5.21 6.77 3.82
CA ILE A 48 -4.44 6.16 4.90
C ILE A 48 -3.45 5.19 4.27
N TRP A 49 -2.22 5.15 4.79
CA TRP A 49 -1.14 4.27 4.36
C TRP A 49 -0.63 3.46 5.55
N ALA A 50 -0.18 2.23 5.30
CA ALA A 50 0.43 1.37 6.31
C ALA A 50 1.59 0.55 5.73
N VAL A 51 2.61 0.31 6.57
CA VAL A 51 3.76 -0.54 6.24
C VAL A 51 3.66 -1.86 6.99
N ILE A 52 3.77 -2.95 6.25
CA ILE A 52 3.72 -4.32 6.77
C ILE A 52 5.12 -4.94 6.67
N ASP A 53 5.65 -5.41 7.79
CA ASP A 53 6.95 -6.06 7.84
C ASP A 53 6.98 -7.36 7.04
N GLN A 54 7.95 -7.51 6.15
CA GLN A 54 8.04 -8.71 5.30
C GLN A 54 8.37 -10.00 6.06
N LYS A 55 8.94 -9.92 7.27
CA LYS A 55 9.42 -11.10 8.02
C LYS A 55 8.43 -11.54 9.09
N THR A 56 7.78 -10.56 9.71
CA THR A 56 6.90 -10.75 10.87
C THR A 56 5.44 -10.48 10.55
N PHE A 57 5.15 -9.89 9.38
CA PHE A 57 3.81 -9.49 8.93
C PHE A 57 3.11 -8.50 9.86
N SER A 58 3.86 -7.90 10.79
CA SER A 58 3.37 -6.86 11.69
C SER A 58 3.18 -5.53 10.95
N ILE A 59 2.16 -4.76 11.36
CA ILE A 59 1.95 -3.40 10.87
C ILE A 59 2.84 -2.46 11.69
N LYS A 60 3.86 -1.88 11.04
CA LYS A 60 4.88 -1.06 11.70
C LYS A 60 4.41 0.35 11.98
N GLU A 61 3.68 0.91 11.03
CA GLU A 61 3.34 2.33 10.97
C GLU A 61 2.05 2.48 10.16
N VAL A 62 1.24 3.45 10.57
CA VAL A 62 0.09 3.95 9.82
C VAL A 62 0.19 5.47 9.70
N GLY A 63 -0.29 6.01 8.59
CA GLY A 63 -0.23 7.44 8.35
C GLY A 63 -1.15 7.92 7.24
N VAL A 64 -1.01 9.19 6.84
CA VAL A 64 -1.91 9.88 5.92
C VAL A 64 -1.17 10.43 4.70
N GLY A 65 -1.62 10.07 3.50
CA GLY A 65 -1.08 10.49 2.20
C GLY A 65 -2.06 11.19 1.28
N SER A 66 -1.57 11.47 0.08
CA SER A 66 -2.32 12.11 -1.01
C SER A 66 -2.32 11.22 -2.25
N SER A 67 -3.43 11.22 -3.00
CA SER A 67 -3.60 10.44 -4.23
C SER A 67 -2.61 10.73 -5.36
N SER A 68 -1.99 11.92 -5.36
CA SER A 68 -1.01 12.33 -6.40
C SER A 68 0.45 12.12 -5.99
N SER A 69 0.72 11.80 -4.73
CA SER A 69 2.04 11.48 -4.24
C SER A 69 1.91 10.56 -3.03
N ALA A 70 2.42 9.33 -3.13
CA ALA A 70 2.56 8.44 -1.97
C ALA A 70 3.65 8.92 -0.99
N ARG A 71 3.82 10.24 -0.86
CA ARG A 71 4.45 10.87 0.29
C ARG A 71 3.59 10.73 1.56
N GLY A 72 2.63 9.80 1.55
CA GLY A 72 1.80 9.45 2.69
C GLY A 72 2.62 8.73 3.73
N VAL A 73 3.15 9.54 4.65
CA VAL A 73 3.75 9.17 5.92
C VAL A 73 4.80 8.08 5.79
N TYR A 74 5.99 8.59 5.59
CA TYR A 74 7.20 7.87 5.82
C TYR A 74 8.06 8.71 6.75
N LEU A 75 7.99 8.45 8.06
CA LEU A 75 8.94 9.03 9.01
C LEU A 75 10.18 8.15 9.22
N GLY A 76 10.19 6.90 8.72
CA GLY A 76 11.26 5.93 8.94
C GLY A 76 11.49 4.98 7.78
N SER A 77 12.72 4.51 7.61
CA SER A 77 13.22 3.85 6.41
C SER A 77 12.56 2.50 6.06
N TYR A 78 11.81 2.44 4.94
CA TYR A 78 11.39 1.30 4.13
C TYR A 78 12.59 0.40 4.05
N ARG A 79 12.45 -0.80 4.62
CA ARG A 79 13.43 -1.84 4.42
C ARG A 79 13.01 -2.54 3.15
N GLY A 80 13.97 -2.76 2.26
CA GLY A 80 13.65 -3.39 0.99
C GLY A 80 12.93 -4.72 1.20
N GLY A 81 11.81 -4.92 0.48
CA GLY A 81 10.95 -6.11 0.56
C GLY A 81 9.73 -6.03 1.49
N ASP A 82 9.55 -4.97 2.29
CA ASP A 82 8.30 -4.74 3.06
C ASP A 82 7.04 -4.69 2.16
N SER A 83 5.84 -4.90 2.71
CA SER A 83 4.59 -4.73 1.96
C SER A 83 3.89 -3.43 2.36
N VAL A 84 3.02 -2.93 1.49
CA VAL A 84 2.29 -1.67 1.70
C VAL A 84 0.80 -1.89 1.52
N TRP A 85 0.02 -1.29 2.42
CA TRP A 85 -1.42 -1.14 2.26
C TRP A 85 -1.78 0.35 2.25
N HIS A 86 -2.78 0.75 1.47
CA HIS A 86 -3.35 2.09 1.55
C HIS A 86 -4.83 2.13 1.11
N THR A 87 -5.52 3.23 1.36
CA THR A 87 -6.92 3.43 0.98
C THR A 87 -7.07 4.31 -0.26
N HIS A 88 -8.10 4.09 -1.06
CA HIS A 88 -8.60 4.99 -2.11
C HIS A 88 -9.98 5.56 -1.71
N PRO A 89 -10.05 6.73 -1.04
CA PRO A 89 -11.31 7.32 -0.58
C PRO A 89 -12.31 7.62 -1.69
N GLY A 90 -11.82 7.84 -2.92
CA GLY A 90 -12.65 8.06 -4.11
C GLY A 90 -13.19 6.79 -4.76
N GLY A 91 -12.91 5.62 -4.18
CA GLY A 91 -13.13 4.32 -4.82
C GLY A 91 -12.08 4.02 -5.88
N GLY A 92 -12.11 2.79 -6.41
CA GLY A 92 -11.19 2.34 -7.46
C GLY A 92 -10.18 1.28 -7.06
N ASP A 93 -9.47 0.80 -8.08
CA ASP A 93 -8.43 -0.23 -8.01
C ASP A 93 -7.04 0.43 -7.96
N ILE A 94 -5.97 -0.37 -7.85
CA ILE A 94 -4.59 0.11 -7.95
C ILE A 94 -4.34 0.80 -9.31
N HIS A 95 -3.63 1.93 -9.28
CA HIS A 95 -3.33 2.79 -10.44
C HIS A 95 -1.84 3.15 -10.57
N SER A 96 -1.47 3.75 -11.71
CA SER A 96 -0.07 4.05 -12.12
C SER A 96 0.79 4.74 -11.03
N GLY A 97 0.17 5.57 -10.19
CA GLY A 97 0.82 6.27 -9.07
C GLY A 97 1.30 5.35 -7.95
N ASP A 98 0.60 4.26 -7.68
CA ASP A 98 0.89 3.32 -6.58
C ASP A 98 2.14 2.51 -6.90
N TRP A 99 2.26 2.11 -8.17
CA TRP A 99 3.43 1.40 -8.70
C TRP A 99 4.71 2.22 -8.62
N ASN A 100 4.62 3.49 -9.01
CA ASN A 100 5.75 4.40 -8.95
C ASN A 100 6.19 4.58 -7.49
N SER A 101 5.23 4.70 -6.59
CA SER A 101 5.46 4.89 -5.16
C SER A 101 6.15 3.71 -4.50
N ALA A 102 5.69 2.48 -4.77
CA ALA A 102 6.32 1.25 -4.31
C ALA A 102 7.76 1.09 -4.84
N TYR A 103 8.09 1.69 -5.98
CA TYR A 103 9.43 1.66 -6.56
C TYR A 103 10.35 2.80 -6.09
N LEU A 104 9.84 4.03 -5.98
CA LEU A 104 10.61 5.25 -5.66
C LEU A 104 11.11 5.26 -4.22
N GLU A 105 10.25 4.90 -3.27
CA GLU A 105 10.51 5.01 -1.83
C GLU A 105 11.23 3.76 -1.27
N GLY A 106 11.28 2.67 -2.05
CA GLY A 106 11.87 1.38 -1.68
C GLY A 106 13.21 1.07 -2.36
N GLY A 107 14.11 2.06 -2.47
CA GLY A 107 15.38 1.95 -3.22
C GLY A 107 16.02 0.55 -3.23
N ARG A 108 16.37 0.04 -4.43
CA ARG A 108 16.98 -1.30 -4.68
C ARG A 108 16.44 -2.43 -3.78
N GLY A 109 15.12 -2.54 -3.68
CA GLY A 109 14.45 -3.65 -2.99
C GLY A 109 12.98 -3.32 -2.79
N SER A 110 12.23 -3.20 -3.89
CA SER A 110 10.81 -2.83 -3.93
C SER A 110 9.96 -3.50 -2.85
N ALA A 111 8.82 -2.87 -2.52
CA ALA A 111 7.81 -3.53 -1.71
C ALA A 111 7.45 -4.90 -2.32
N ALA A 112 7.38 -5.95 -1.50
CA ALA A 112 7.03 -7.28 -1.99
C ALA A 112 5.58 -7.33 -2.51
N TYR A 113 4.69 -6.59 -1.86
CA TYR A 113 3.29 -6.44 -2.24
C TYR A 113 2.81 -5.01 -2.01
N ILE A 114 1.93 -4.54 -2.90
CA ILE A 114 1.13 -3.34 -2.69
C ILE A 114 -0.35 -3.72 -2.68
N PHE A 115 -1.08 -3.22 -1.69
CA PHE A 115 -2.51 -3.46 -1.48
C PHE A 115 -3.26 -2.13 -1.41
N ALA A 116 -4.35 -1.98 -2.15
CA ALA A 116 -5.22 -0.82 -2.08
C ALA A 116 -6.65 -1.22 -1.70
N SER A 117 -7.19 -0.51 -0.71
CA SER A 117 -8.59 -0.58 -0.28
C SER A 117 -9.40 0.51 -0.96
N GLY A 118 -10.17 0.15 -1.99
CA GLY A 118 -11.20 0.99 -2.58
C GLY A 118 -12.58 0.37 -2.38
N ASP A 119 -13.33 0.17 -3.47
CA ASP A 119 -14.61 -0.57 -3.43
C ASP A 119 -14.41 -2.05 -3.06
N ARG A 120 -13.17 -2.53 -3.17
CA ARG A 120 -12.68 -3.85 -2.77
C ARG A 120 -11.20 -3.73 -2.42
N LEU A 121 -10.69 -4.70 -1.67
CA LEU A 121 -9.25 -4.83 -1.43
C LEU A 121 -8.60 -5.57 -2.60
N THR A 122 -7.65 -4.90 -3.25
CA THR A 122 -6.86 -5.45 -4.35
C THR A 122 -5.38 -5.38 -4.01
N GLY A 123 -4.64 -6.45 -4.29
CA GLY A 123 -3.20 -6.52 -4.09
C GLY A 123 -2.47 -6.81 -5.40
N TYR A 124 -1.19 -6.44 -5.47
CA TYR A 124 -0.32 -6.85 -6.54
C TYR A 124 1.03 -7.29 -5.99
N ASN A 125 1.40 -8.53 -6.30
CA ASN A 125 2.76 -9.05 -6.14
C ASN A 125 3.56 -8.72 -7.39
N MET A 126 4.58 -7.87 -7.25
CA MET A 126 5.40 -7.46 -8.38
C MET A 126 6.69 -8.24 -8.43
N ARG A 127 7.01 -8.74 -9.63
CA ARG A 127 8.35 -9.25 -9.91
C ARG A 127 8.98 -8.40 -11.01
N ALA A 128 9.84 -7.46 -10.60
CA ALA A 128 10.70 -6.75 -11.52
C ALA A 128 11.79 -7.70 -12.04
N HIS A 129 11.93 -7.82 -13.36
CA HIS A 129 13.01 -8.61 -13.96
C HIS A 129 14.32 -7.81 -14.07
N SER A 130 14.28 -6.47 -13.98
CA SER A 130 15.43 -5.55 -14.01
C SER A 130 15.02 -4.16 -13.52
N LEU A 131 15.97 -3.27 -13.19
CA LEU A 131 15.72 -1.86 -12.81
C LEU A 131 15.19 -1.07 -14.02
N PRO A 132 13.90 -0.71 -14.09
CA PRO A 132 13.29 -0.30 -15.35
C PRO A 132 13.05 1.22 -15.47
N PHE A 133 13.64 2.03 -14.59
CA PHE A 133 13.45 3.47 -14.61
C PHE A 133 14.73 4.17 -15.07
N SER A 134 14.58 4.98 -16.10
CA SER A 134 15.58 5.95 -16.55
C SER A 134 15.14 7.34 -16.11
N SER A 135 16.11 8.23 -15.85
CA SER A 135 15.82 9.64 -15.58
C SER A 135 16.03 10.45 -16.85
N ALA A 136 15.00 11.17 -17.30
CA ALA A 136 15.14 12.15 -18.39
C ALA A 136 14.42 13.44 -18.00
N GLY A 137 15.14 14.58 -18.04
CA GLY A 137 14.56 15.91 -17.75
C GLY A 137 13.99 16.08 -16.34
N GLY A 138 14.48 15.34 -15.33
CA GLY A 138 13.95 15.38 -13.97
C GLY A 138 12.75 14.46 -13.70
N TYR A 139 12.23 13.79 -14.74
CA TYR A 139 11.17 12.80 -14.62
C TYR A 139 11.75 11.37 -14.69
N ARG A 140 11.21 10.45 -13.87
CA ARG A 140 11.53 9.01 -13.99
C ARG A 140 10.61 8.40 -15.05
N ASN A 141 11.20 7.98 -16.16
CA ASN A 141 10.53 7.26 -17.23
C ASN A 141 10.70 5.77 -17.03
N TYR A 142 9.58 5.06 -17.00
CA TYR A 142 9.57 3.60 -16.98
C TYR A 142 9.71 3.06 -18.42
N SER A 143 10.72 2.23 -18.66
CA SER A 143 10.87 1.40 -19.87
C SER A 143 11.14 -0.04 -19.45
N GLY A 144 10.19 -0.95 -19.66
CA GLY A 144 10.36 -2.34 -19.21
C GLY A 144 9.10 -3.18 -19.31
N SER A 145 9.17 -4.39 -18.77
CA SER A 145 8.00 -5.25 -18.58
C SER A 145 7.91 -5.72 -17.13
N TRP A 146 6.72 -5.61 -16.54
CA TRP A 146 6.40 -6.25 -15.26
C TRP A 146 5.63 -7.52 -15.50
N ARG A 147 5.93 -8.54 -14.71
CA ARG A 147 4.98 -9.61 -14.42
C ARG A 147 4.40 -9.34 -13.03
N PHE A 148 3.11 -9.58 -12.90
CA PHE A 148 2.42 -9.40 -11.65
C PHE A 148 1.43 -10.53 -11.42
N GLU A 149 1.21 -10.84 -10.15
CA GLU A 149 0.03 -11.55 -9.68
C GLU A 149 -0.88 -10.50 -9.05
N LYS A 150 -2.06 -10.29 -9.65
CA LYS A 150 -3.13 -9.48 -9.08
C LYS A 150 -3.91 -10.35 -8.11
N LEU A 151 -4.00 -9.91 -6.87
CA LEU A 151 -4.79 -10.50 -5.81
C LEU A 151 -6.09 -9.68 -5.65
N ILE A 152 -7.22 -10.35 -5.55
CA ILE A 152 -8.53 -9.70 -5.35
C ILE A 152 -9.20 -10.35 -4.15
N PHE A 153 -9.44 -9.57 -3.10
CA PHE A 153 -10.20 -10.01 -1.95
C PHE A 153 -11.67 -9.70 -2.15
N SER A 154 -12.50 -10.74 -2.13
CA SER A 154 -13.95 -10.62 -2.25
C SER A 154 -14.63 -11.77 -1.52
N ASN A 155 -15.72 -11.47 -0.81
CA ASN A 155 -16.52 -12.47 -0.09
C ASN A 155 -15.68 -13.33 0.88
N GLY A 156 -14.73 -12.70 1.60
CA GLY A 156 -13.89 -13.39 2.58
C GLY A 156 -12.82 -14.32 1.99
N SER A 157 -12.53 -14.21 0.69
CA SER A 157 -11.54 -15.05 0.03
C SER A 157 -10.69 -14.28 -0.97
N TRP A 158 -9.44 -14.70 -1.13
CA TRP A 158 -8.55 -14.21 -2.17
C TRP A 158 -8.68 -15.03 -3.44
N SER A 159 -8.75 -14.33 -4.57
CA SER A 159 -8.52 -14.89 -5.90
C SER A 159 -7.30 -14.23 -6.53
N SER A 160 -6.66 -14.91 -7.48
CA SER A 160 -5.50 -14.35 -8.18
C SER A 160 -5.59 -14.45 -9.70
N ILE A 161 -5.02 -13.44 -10.36
CA ILE A 161 -4.91 -13.34 -11.81
C ILE A 161 -3.48 -12.94 -12.15
N ASN A 162 -2.81 -13.72 -12.98
CA ASN A 162 -1.49 -13.38 -13.47
C ASN A 162 -1.58 -12.46 -14.69
N GLY A 163 -0.67 -11.49 -14.78
CA GLY A 163 -0.61 -10.59 -15.91
C GLY A 163 0.77 -10.01 -16.16
N SER A 164 0.87 -9.27 -17.24
CA SER A 164 2.05 -8.50 -17.60
C SER A 164 1.68 -7.15 -18.18
N PHE A 165 2.45 -6.12 -17.88
CA PHE A 165 2.37 -4.85 -18.59
C PHE A 165 3.75 -4.43 -19.06
N SER A 166 3.82 -3.90 -20.27
CA SER A 166 5.04 -3.40 -20.89
C SER A 166 4.84 -1.95 -21.35
N LYS A 167 5.85 -1.12 -21.15
CA LYS A 167 5.87 0.28 -21.59
C LYS A 167 7.20 0.61 -22.23
#